data_AF-A0AA88DRH1-F1
#
_entry.id   AF-A0AA88DRH1-F1
#
_cell.length_a   1.000
_cell.length_b   1.000
_cell.length_c   1.000
_cell.angle_alpha   90.00
_cell.angle_beta   90.00
_cell.angle_gamma   90.00
#
_symmetry.space_group_name_H-M   'P 1'
#
loop_
_entity.id
_entity.type
_entity.pdbx_description
1 polymer ?
#
loop_
_entity_poly.entity_id
_entity_poly.type
_entity_poly.pdbx_seq_one_letter_code
_entity_poly.pdbx_strand_id
1 'polypeptide(L)'
;MCQWGAAYKISKKEDQEVATTYLEVREKQYDQKAYVDFYTDPTADTPAVSEVIVYIASPDKKQNVNYLGPASTEDIAKQIVKAEGPSGPNRDYLFQLEKALLQFGCKDKHVIDLATEVRRIIAETEWTSA
;
A
#
# COMPACT_ATOMS: atom_id res chain seq x y z
N MET A 1 8.11 5.73 -12.85
CA MET A 1 7.10 6.15 -11.85
C MET A 1 7.78 5.99 -10.50
N CYS A 2 7.82 7.03 -9.67
CA CYS A 2 8.34 6.93 -8.31
C CYS A 2 7.20 6.55 -7.35
N GLN A 3 7.49 5.70 -6.36
CA GLN A 3 6.56 5.36 -5.28
C GLN A 3 7.08 5.96 -3.98
N TRP A 4 6.22 6.69 -3.27
CA TRP A 4 6.55 7.25 -1.97
C TRP A 4 6.37 6.21 -0.87
N GLY A 5 7.26 6.22 0.13
CA GLY A 5 7.21 5.28 1.23
C GLY A 5 8.23 5.63 2.32
N ALA A 6 8.43 4.69 3.23
CA ALA A 6 9.39 4.81 4.32
C ALA A 6 10.26 3.55 4.41
N ALA A 7 11.56 3.74 4.68
CA ALA A 7 12.49 2.67 5.00
C ALA A 7 12.74 2.61 6.50
N TYR A 8 12.69 1.43 7.08
CA TYR A 8 12.90 1.21 8.52
C TYR A 8 14.21 0.46 8.75
N LYS A 9 15.09 1.02 9.58
CA LYS A 9 16.34 0.36 10.00
C LYS A 9 16.15 -0.32 11.35
N ILE A 10 16.34 -1.64 11.36
CA ILE A 10 16.35 -2.44 12.59
C ILE A 10 17.80 -2.63 13.00
N SER A 11 18.18 -2.07 14.16
CA SER A 11 19.60 -1.93 14.52
C SER A 11 20.16 -3.11 15.31
N LYS A 12 19.34 -3.78 16.13
CA LYS A 12 19.79 -4.95 16.92
C LYS A 12 19.57 -6.23 16.14
N LYS A 13 20.52 -7.16 16.25
CA LYS A 13 20.48 -8.43 15.53
C LYS A 13 19.29 -9.29 15.97
N GLU A 14 19.00 -9.34 17.28
CA GLU A 14 17.86 -10.12 17.77
C GLU A 14 16.53 -9.56 17.23
N ASP A 15 16.40 -8.23 17.18
CA ASP A 15 15.21 -7.56 16.63
C ASP A 15 15.07 -7.79 15.11
N GLN A 16 16.18 -7.92 14.38
CA GLN A 16 16.16 -8.23 12.95
C GLN A 16 15.60 -9.64 12.69
N GLU A 17 16.00 -10.63 13.49
CA GLU A 17 15.50 -12.01 13.36
C GLU A 17 14.01 -12.09 13.69
N VAL A 18 13.58 -11.41 14.76
CA VAL A 18 12.16 -11.30 15.14
C VAL A 18 11.35 -10.61 14.06
N ALA A 19 11.80 -9.47 13.55
CA ALA A 19 11.09 -8.72 12.53
C ALA A 19 11.03 -9.49 11.21
N THR A 20 12.11 -10.17 10.81
CA THR A 20 12.13 -10.98 9.59
C THR A 20 11.12 -12.12 9.69
N THR A 21 11.11 -12.84 10.81
CA THR A 21 10.14 -13.92 11.06
C THR A 21 8.70 -13.40 11.03
N TYR A 22 8.45 -12.25 11.65
CA TYR A 22 7.13 -11.62 11.64
C TYR A 22 6.68 -11.22 10.23
N LEU A 23 7.58 -10.59 9.46
CA LEU A 23 7.32 -10.18 8.07
C LEU A 23 7.07 -11.38 7.16
N GLU A 24 7.79 -12.49 7.33
CA GLU A 24 7.54 -13.72 6.56
C GLU A 24 6.13 -14.27 6.76
N VAL A 25 5.57 -14.16 7.97
CA VAL A 25 4.18 -14.57 8.25
C VAL A 25 3.17 -13.57 7.70
N ARG A 26 3.42 -12.28 7.90
CA ARG A 26 2.51 -11.21 7.49
C ARG A 26 2.42 -11.09 5.97
N GLU A 27 3.58 -11.12 5.31
CA GLU A 27 3.74 -10.87 3.89
C GLU A 27 3.75 -12.15 3.05
N LYS A 28 3.38 -13.30 3.64
CA LYS A 28 3.34 -14.63 3.00
C LYS A 28 2.50 -14.72 1.72
N GLN A 29 1.63 -13.73 1.49
CA GLN A 29 0.76 -13.66 0.31
C GLN A 29 1.43 -12.96 -0.88
N TYR A 30 2.59 -12.35 -0.68
CA TYR A 30 3.42 -11.78 -1.74
C TYR A 30 4.42 -12.83 -2.24
N ASP A 31 4.60 -12.87 -3.56
CA ASP A 31 5.39 -13.88 -4.26
C ASP A 31 6.81 -13.39 -4.60
N GLN A 32 7.12 -12.11 -4.38
CA GLN A 32 8.43 -11.55 -4.67
C GLN A 32 9.01 -10.78 -3.49
N LYS A 33 10.31 -10.96 -3.26
CA LYS A 33 11.16 -10.16 -2.36
C LYS A 33 12.24 -9.50 -3.20
N ALA A 34 12.22 -8.17 -3.25
CA ALA A 34 13.17 -7.37 -4.01
C ALA A 34 14.08 -6.56 -3.08
N TYR A 35 15.28 -6.26 -3.55
CA TYR A 35 16.22 -5.35 -2.92
C TYR A 35 16.32 -4.12 -3.80
N VAL A 36 15.97 -2.96 -3.26
CA VAL A 36 15.88 -1.71 -4.03
C VAL A 36 16.69 -0.60 -3.36
N ASP A 37 17.10 0.35 -4.18
CA ASP A 37 17.70 1.59 -3.72
C ASP A 37 16.62 2.57 -3.27
N PHE A 38 16.79 3.14 -2.07
CA PHE A 38 15.87 4.09 -1.47
C PHE A 38 16.45 5.51 -1.51
N TYR A 39 15.68 6.43 -2.08
CA TYR A 39 16.06 7.83 -2.26
C TYR A 39 15.16 8.73 -1.42
N THR A 40 15.75 9.68 -0.69
CA THR A 40 15.02 10.72 0.04
C THR A 40 14.83 12.00 -0.77
N ASP A 41 15.61 12.16 -1.84
CA ASP A 41 15.52 13.26 -2.80
C ASP A 41 15.37 12.67 -4.22
N PRO A 42 14.27 12.97 -4.95
CA PRO A 42 14.06 12.49 -6.32
C PRO A 42 15.11 12.95 -7.34
N THR A 43 15.91 13.96 -7.01
CA THR A 43 16.96 14.52 -7.87
C THR A 43 18.35 14.00 -7.52
N ALA A 44 18.49 13.17 -6.49
CA ALA A 44 19.76 12.61 -6.09
C ALA A 44 20.23 11.50 -7.04
N ASP A 45 21.51 11.55 -7.41
CA ASP A 45 22.17 10.50 -8.21
C ASP A 45 22.60 9.28 -7.37
N THR A 46 22.56 9.41 -6.05
CA THR A 46 22.96 8.35 -5.11
C THR A 46 21.86 8.05 -4.10
N PRO A 47 21.59 6.78 -3.79
CA PRO A 47 20.57 6.43 -2.81
C PRO A 47 20.97 6.83 -1.39
N ALA A 48 19.97 7.17 -0.58
CA ALA A 48 20.14 7.37 0.85
C ALA A 48 20.44 6.05 1.56
N VAL A 49 19.82 4.95 1.09
CA VAL A 49 20.04 3.58 1.57
C VAL A 49 19.93 2.62 0.39
N SER A 50 20.92 1.76 0.20
CA SER A 50 20.86 0.68 -0.79
C SER A 50 20.38 -0.63 -0.18
N GLU A 51 19.93 -1.55 -1.06
CA GLU A 51 19.50 -2.90 -0.70
C GLU A 51 18.38 -2.95 0.35
N VAL A 52 17.43 -2.02 0.26
CA VAL A 52 16.22 -2.05 1.10
C VAL A 52 15.30 -3.17 0.63
N ILE A 53 14.88 -4.01 1.56
CA ILE A 53 13.94 -5.11 1.29
C ILE A 53 12.54 -4.55 1.04
N VAL A 54 11.92 -4.96 -0.05
CA VAL A 54 10.51 -4.71 -0.37
C VAL A 54 9.84 -6.02 -0.75
N TYR A 55 8.63 -6.25 -0.24
CA TYR A 55 7.79 -7.38 -0.63
C TYR A 55 6.78 -6.91 -1.69
N ILE A 56 6.69 -7.65 -2.79
CA ILE A 56 5.91 -7.27 -3.97
C ILE A 56 5.00 -8.44 -4.36
N ALA A 57 3.73 -8.12 -4.58
CA ALA A 57 2.78 -9.02 -5.20
C ALA A 57 2.85 -8.84 -6.73
N SER A 58 3.32 -9.83 -7.46
CA SER A 58 3.45 -9.79 -8.92
C SER A 58 2.07 -9.88 -9.60
N PRO A 59 1.96 -9.48 -10.88
CA PRO A 59 0.74 -9.64 -11.66
C PRO A 59 0.54 -11.08 -12.19
N ASP A 60 1.42 -12.03 -11.86
CA ASP A 60 1.29 -13.43 -12.26
C ASP A 60 0.21 -14.12 -11.41
N LYS A 61 -0.99 -14.30 -11.99
CA LYS A 61 -2.12 -14.96 -11.32
C LYS A 61 -1.86 -16.40 -10.88
N LYS A 62 -0.83 -17.06 -11.42
CA LYS A 62 -0.45 -18.42 -10.96
C LYS A 62 0.28 -18.38 -9.62
N GLN A 63 1.09 -17.35 -9.39
CA GLN A 63 1.90 -17.19 -8.18
C GLN A 63 1.18 -16.31 -7.15
N ASN A 64 0.54 -15.25 -7.60
CA ASN A 64 -0.29 -14.35 -6.80
C ASN A 64 -1.78 -14.57 -7.11
N VAL A 65 -2.38 -15.54 -6.43
CA VAL A 65 -3.82 -15.85 -6.55
C VAL A 65 -4.73 -14.69 -6.13
N ASN A 66 -4.21 -13.70 -5.40
CA ASN A 66 -4.95 -12.53 -4.93
C ASN A 66 -4.94 -11.38 -5.95
N TYR A 67 -4.17 -11.48 -7.04
CA TYR A 67 -4.13 -10.44 -8.06
C TYR A 67 -5.41 -10.42 -8.91
N LEU A 68 -6.23 -9.40 -8.70
CA LEU A 68 -7.50 -9.23 -9.42
C LEU A 68 -7.30 -8.70 -10.85
N GLY A 69 -6.21 -7.97 -11.09
CA GLY A 69 -5.94 -7.30 -12.36
C GLY A 69 -6.20 -5.79 -12.30
N PRO A 70 -5.91 -5.08 -13.40
CA PRO A 70 -6.26 -3.67 -13.52
C PRO A 70 -7.79 -3.49 -13.57
N ALA A 71 -8.28 -2.42 -12.97
CA ALA A 71 -9.69 -2.05 -12.97
C ALA A 71 -9.81 -0.51 -13.00
N SER A 72 -11.01 -0.01 -13.31
CA SER A 72 -11.29 1.42 -13.26
C SER A 72 -11.27 1.92 -11.81
N THR A 73 -10.97 3.20 -11.58
CA THR A 73 -11.04 3.80 -10.23
C THR A 73 -12.42 3.61 -9.59
N GLU A 74 -13.49 3.70 -10.39
CA GLU A 74 -14.86 3.50 -9.92
C GLU A 74 -15.11 2.05 -9.45
N ASP A 75 -14.66 1.05 -10.21
CA ASP A 75 -14.84 -0.36 -9.83
C ASP A 75 -14.03 -0.72 -8.58
N ILE A 76 -12.79 -0.21 -8.48
CA ILE A 76 -11.96 -0.38 -7.29
C ILE A 76 -12.64 0.28 -6.09
N ALA A 77 -13.14 1.51 -6.23
CA ALA A 77 -13.81 2.22 -5.14
C ALA A 77 -15.08 1.49 -4.66
N LYS A 78 -15.92 1.01 -5.59
CA LYS A 78 -17.10 0.19 -5.28
C LYS A 78 -16.74 -1.06 -4.49
N GLN A 79 -15.64 -1.72 -4.84
CA GLN A 79 -15.14 -2.88 -4.11
C GLN A 79 -14.65 -2.49 -2.71
N ILE A 80 -13.88 -1.40 -2.58
CA ILE A 80 -13.36 -0.92 -1.30
C ILE A 80 -14.49 -0.57 -0.33
N VAL A 81 -15.54 0.09 -0.79
CA VAL A 81 -16.69 0.47 0.05
C VAL A 81 -17.39 -0.75 0.66
N LYS A 82 -17.45 -1.88 -0.07
CA LYS A 82 -18.14 -3.11 0.34
C LYS A 82 -17.26 -4.09 1.10
N ALA A 83 -15.95 -3.94 1.05
CA ALA A 83 -15.00 -4.91 1.57
C ALA A 83 -14.67 -4.67 3.05
N GLU A 84 -14.70 -5.74 3.84
CA GLU A 84 -14.30 -5.76 5.24
C GLU A 84 -13.55 -7.05 5.54
N GLY A 85 -12.47 -6.95 6.31
CA GLY A 85 -11.68 -8.08 6.76
C GLY A 85 -11.50 -8.10 8.27
N PRO A 86 -10.70 -9.03 8.82
CA PRO A 86 -10.44 -9.12 10.26
C PRO A 86 -9.84 -7.85 10.87
N SER A 87 -9.21 -6.99 10.06
CA SER A 87 -8.63 -5.72 10.47
C SER A 87 -9.59 -4.53 10.33
N GLY A 88 -10.84 -4.75 9.91
CA GLY A 88 -11.87 -3.73 9.72
C GLY A 88 -12.16 -3.41 8.24
N PRO A 89 -12.93 -2.33 7.99
CA PRO A 89 -13.35 -1.91 6.66
C PRO A 89 -12.18 -1.47 5.78
N ASN A 90 -12.20 -1.87 4.50
CA ASN A 90 -11.12 -1.55 3.56
C ASN A 90 -11.01 -0.04 3.26
N ARG A 91 -12.12 0.71 3.37
CA ARG A 91 -12.11 2.17 3.24
C ARG A 91 -11.21 2.86 4.28
N ASP A 92 -11.13 2.31 5.49
CA ASP A 92 -10.34 2.91 6.57
C ASP A 92 -8.84 2.75 6.28
N TYR A 93 -8.45 1.61 5.71
CA TYR A 93 -7.09 1.39 5.21
C TYR A 93 -6.70 2.44 4.15
N LEU A 94 -7.56 2.67 3.16
CA LEU A 94 -7.32 3.66 2.10
C LEU A 94 -7.17 5.08 2.67
N PHE A 95 -8.05 5.49 3.59
CA PHE A 95 -8.00 6.83 4.18
C PHE A 95 -6.78 7.04 5.10
N GLN A 96 -6.36 6.00 5.82
CA GLN A 96 -5.14 6.05 6.61
C GLN A 96 -3.90 6.19 5.71
N LEU A 97 -3.87 5.48 4.57
CA LEU A 97 -2.79 5.59 3.59
C LEU A 97 -2.72 6.99 2.97
N GLU A 98 -3.85 7.52 2.49
CA GLU A 98 -3.92 8.87 1.92
C GLU A 98 -3.44 9.91 2.95
N LYS A 99 -3.91 9.82 4.21
CA LYS A 99 -3.49 10.70 5.28
C LYS A 99 -1.99 10.62 5.56
N ALA A 100 -1.43 9.42 5.63
CA ALA A 100 0.00 9.23 5.89
C ALA A 100 0.86 9.83 4.77
N LEU A 101 0.50 9.59 3.50
CA LEU A 101 1.20 10.16 2.35
C LEU A 101 1.15 11.69 2.37
N LEU A 102 -0.01 12.29 2.64
CA LEU A 102 -0.15 13.74 2.78
C LEU A 102 0.70 14.32 3.90
N GLN A 103 0.79 13.63 5.05
CA GLN A 103 1.65 14.04 6.17
C GLN A 103 3.14 14.02 5.81
N PHE A 104 3.56 13.10 4.93
CA PHE A 104 4.91 13.08 4.38
C PHE A 104 5.12 14.05 3.20
N GLY A 105 4.12 14.88 2.86
CA GLY A 105 4.19 15.78 1.70
C GLY A 105 4.14 15.06 0.34
N CYS A 106 3.81 13.77 0.34
CA CYS A 106 3.79 12.90 -0.82
C CYS A 106 2.42 12.95 -1.49
N LYS A 107 2.36 13.35 -2.76
CA LYS A 107 1.12 13.39 -3.55
C LYS A 107 1.06 12.18 -4.49
N ASP A 108 0.30 11.17 -4.10
CA ASP A 108 -0.02 10.04 -4.98
C ASP A 108 -1.39 10.27 -5.61
N LYS A 109 -1.40 10.56 -6.91
CA LYS A 109 -2.64 10.87 -7.64
C LYS A 109 -3.63 9.71 -7.58
N HIS A 110 -3.16 8.47 -7.71
CA HIS A 110 -4.04 7.30 -7.75
C HIS A 110 -4.74 7.09 -6.40
N VAL A 111 -3.99 7.20 -5.30
CA VAL A 111 -4.55 7.10 -3.94
C VAL A 111 -5.57 8.21 -3.69
N ILE A 112 -5.26 9.45 -4.08
CA ILE A 112 -6.16 10.61 -3.90
C ILE A 112 -7.45 10.44 -4.71
N ASP A 113 -7.34 10.07 -5.98
CA ASP A 113 -8.50 9.86 -6.86
C ASP A 113 -9.40 8.76 -6.28
N LEU A 114 -8.80 7.65 -5.82
CA LEU A 114 -9.54 6.53 -5.25
C LEU A 114 -10.23 6.89 -3.93
N ALA A 115 -9.54 7.60 -3.04
CA ALA A 115 -10.11 8.04 -1.77
C ALA A 115 -11.26 9.05 -1.99
N THR A 116 -11.14 9.92 -2.98
CA THR A 116 -12.20 10.85 -3.39
C THR A 116 -13.43 10.08 -3.88
N GLU A 117 -13.23 9.08 -4.74
CA GLU A 117 -14.33 8.29 -5.29
C GLU A 117 -15.03 7.44 -4.22
N VAL A 118 -14.28 6.85 -3.30
CA VAL A 118 -14.84 6.13 -2.14
C VAL A 118 -15.72 7.06 -1.28
N ARG A 119 -15.28 8.30 -1.01
CA ARG A 119 -16.09 9.29 -0.28
C ARG A 119 -17.38 9.64 -1.02
N ARG A 120 -17.31 9.83 -2.33
CA ARG A 120 -18.48 10.13 -3.18
C ARG A 120 -19.53 9.02 -3.07
N ILE A 121 -19.12 7.76 -3.24
CA ILE A 121 -20.01 6.61 -3.17
C ILE A 121 -20.65 6.47 -1.78
N ILE A 122 -19.89 6.68 -0.70
CA ILE A 122 -20.42 6.62 0.67
C ILE A 122 -21.50 7.71 0.89
N ALA A 123 -21.20 8.95 0.50
CA ALA A 123 -22.15 10.06 0.65
C ALA A 123 -23.45 9.84 -0.15
N GLU A 124 -23.36 9.28 -1.36
CA GLU A 124 -24.54 8.91 -2.16
C GLU A 124 -25.35 7.80 -1.49
N THR A 125 -24.68 6.80 -0.91
CA THR A 125 -25.36 5.69 -0.22
C THR A 125 -26.11 6.19 1.02
N GLU A 126 -25.49 7.07 1.81
CA GLU A 126 -26.10 7.70 2.99
C GLU A 126 -27.32 8.57 2.60
N TRP A 127 -27.22 9.33 1.52
CA TRP A 127 -28.34 10.13 1.00
C TRP A 127 -29.52 9.29 0.53
N THR A 128 -29.26 8.16 -0.15
CA THR A 128 -30.33 7.25 -0.62
C THR A 128 -30.98 6.43 0.51
N SER A 129 -30.36 6.38 1.68
CA SER A 129 -30.84 5.63 2.85
C SER A 129 -31.59 6.51 3.87
N ALA A 130 -31.67 7.82 3.63
CA ALA A 130 -32.37 8.81 4.43
C ALA A 130 -33.73 9.18 3.80
#